data_AF-A0A2V7G7X3-F1
#
_entry.id   AF-A0A2V7G7X3-F1
#
_cell.length_a   1.000
_cell.length_b   1.000
_cell.length_c   1.000
_cell.angle_alpha   90.00
_cell.angle_beta   90.00
_cell.angle_gamma   90.00
#
_symmetry.space_group_name_H-M   'P 1'
#
loop_
_entity.id
_entity.type
_entity.pdbx_description
1 polymer ?
#
loop_
_entity_poly.entity_id
_entity_poly.type
_entity_poly.pdbx_seq_one_letter_code
_entity_poly.pdbx_strand_id
1 'polypeptide(L)'
;MRLGCLAVVLVGALAAWWFREPILHTAARWFGPRSTRLPPVADTAVGAPTPKALSSSQAKMDRLKQPSAPDSVVLSANEVAAMIGSGIDWSVRKSFDSLRVELLEGSVAVYCRLDTRVIPPDALGPLAGFLNPMEPLRFAGPLSIERPGIARFKVQELSLRGMAFPGPMVTRLAQRVAGADATGAVPLRVSPSFTDVAIHPTGIILYRVKRSKS
;
A
#
# COMPACT_ATOMS: atom_id res chain seq x y z
N MET A 1 -20.97 -46.11 6.44
CA MET A 1 -20.35 -45.31 5.35
C MET A 1 -19.91 -43.88 5.74
N ARG A 2 -20.15 -43.37 6.96
CA ARG A 2 -19.73 -41.99 7.34
C ARG A 2 -18.35 -41.93 8.04
N LEU A 3 -17.92 -42.98 8.74
CA LEU A 3 -16.61 -43.02 9.40
C LEU A 3 -15.43 -43.19 8.42
N GLY A 4 -15.62 -43.92 7.31
CA GLY A 4 -14.57 -44.14 6.31
C GLY A 4 -14.13 -42.86 5.60
N CYS A 5 -15.08 -41.98 5.24
CA CYS A 5 -14.76 -40.67 4.66
C CYS A 5 -13.98 -39.78 5.63
N LEU A 6 -14.32 -39.82 6.91
CA LEU A 6 -13.67 -38.98 7.92
C LEU A 6 -12.21 -39.40 8.14
N ALA A 7 -11.93 -40.71 8.11
CA ALA A 7 -10.57 -41.23 8.15
C ALA A 7 -9.76 -40.83 6.90
N VAL A 8 -10.35 -40.88 5.70
CA VAL A 8 -9.68 -40.47 4.46
C VAL A 8 -9.39 -38.96 4.44
N VAL A 9 -10.29 -38.13 4.95
CA VAL A 9 -10.07 -36.68 5.08
C VAL A 9 -8.99 -36.36 6.12
N LEU A 10 -8.99 -37.06 7.26
CA LEU A 10 -7.95 -36.89 8.28
C LEU A 10 -6.57 -37.33 7.77
N VAL A 11 -6.48 -38.45 7.06
CA VAL A 11 -5.24 -38.93 6.45
C VAL A 11 -4.79 -38.00 5.33
N GLY A 12 -5.71 -37.46 4.53
CA GLY A 12 -5.41 -36.43 3.52
C GLY A 12 -4.90 -35.12 4.12
N ALA A 13 -5.50 -34.67 5.23
CA ALA A 13 -5.06 -33.49 5.97
C ALA A 13 -3.70 -33.69 6.63
N LEU A 14 -3.45 -34.88 7.20
CA LEU A 14 -2.15 -35.27 7.76
C LEU A 14 -1.07 -35.40 6.69
N ALA A 15 -1.40 -35.95 5.52
CA ALA A 15 -0.48 -36.03 4.39
C ALA A 15 -0.15 -34.65 3.82
N ALA A 16 -1.13 -33.74 3.70
CA ALA A 16 -0.91 -32.35 3.31
C ALA A 16 -0.07 -31.58 4.35
N TRP A 17 -0.21 -31.92 5.63
CA TRP A 17 0.62 -31.39 6.70
C TRP A 17 2.02 -32.00 6.75
N TRP A 18 2.22 -33.24 6.34
CA TRP A 18 3.54 -33.88 6.36
C TRP A 18 4.37 -33.56 5.11
N PHE A 19 3.73 -33.42 3.94
CA PHE A 19 4.36 -33.10 2.64
C PHE A 19 4.26 -31.61 2.24
N ARG A 20 4.09 -30.73 3.23
CA ARG A 20 3.97 -29.28 3.02
C ARG A 20 5.14 -28.64 2.28
N GLU A 21 6.37 -29.11 2.47
CA GLU A 21 7.57 -28.56 1.81
C GLU A 21 7.61 -28.83 0.28
N PRO A 22 7.49 -30.07 -0.22
CA PRO A 22 7.54 -30.33 -1.67
C PRO A 22 6.33 -29.80 -2.46
N ILE A 23 5.14 -29.72 -1.84
CA ILE A 23 3.94 -29.15 -2.51
C ILE A 23 4.10 -27.63 -2.67
N LEU A 24 4.64 -26.94 -1.65
CA LEU A 24 4.96 -25.52 -1.74
C LEU A 24 6.09 -25.22 -2.75
N HIS A 25 7.11 -26.09 -2.85
CA HIS A 25 8.17 -25.95 -3.86
C HIS A 25 7.70 -26.19 -5.30
N THR A 26 6.68 -27.05 -5.50
CA THR A 26 6.11 -27.32 -6.83
C THR A 26 5.11 -26.24 -7.23
N ALA A 27 4.30 -25.73 -6.29
CA ALA A 27 3.42 -24.58 -6.51
C ALA A 27 4.22 -23.28 -6.72
N ALA A 28 5.36 -23.10 -6.06
CA ALA A 28 6.27 -21.98 -6.27
C ALA A 28 6.95 -21.99 -7.65
N ARG A 29 6.92 -23.10 -8.40
CA ARG A 29 7.44 -23.14 -9.78
C ARG A 29 6.41 -22.62 -10.80
N TRP A 30 5.11 -22.68 -10.48
CA TRP A 30 4.03 -22.16 -11.33
C TRP A 30 3.52 -20.78 -10.88
N PHE A 31 3.63 -20.47 -9.58
CA PHE A 31 3.24 -19.19 -8.96
C PHE A 31 4.43 -18.45 -8.34
N GLY A 32 5.61 -18.58 -8.93
CA GLY A 32 6.87 -18.12 -8.33
C GLY A 32 6.92 -16.62 -8.01
N PRO A 33 7.62 -16.21 -6.93
CA PRO A 33 7.62 -14.83 -6.45
C PRO A 33 8.42 -13.92 -7.39
N ARG A 34 7.84 -12.77 -7.76
CA ARG A 34 8.66 -11.60 -8.12
C ARG A 34 9.46 -11.22 -6.87
N SER A 35 10.77 -11.37 -6.98
CA SER A 35 11.83 -10.78 -6.14
C SER A 35 11.37 -10.06 -4.87
N THR A 36 11.77 -10.58 -3.71
CA THR A 36 11.62 -9.98 -2.37
C THR A 36 12.50 -8.74 -2.15
N ARG A 37 13.22 -8.26 -3.17
CA ARG A 37 13.92 -6.97 -3.12
C ARG A 37 12.94 -5.86 -3.47
N LEU A 38 12.88 -4.83 -2.64
CA LEU A 38 12.22 -3.57 -2.98
C LEU A 38 12.63 -3.16 -4.40
N PRO A 39 11.66 -2.86 -5.30
CA PRO A 39 11.99 -2.54 -6.69
C PRO A 39 12.94 -1.33 -6.73
N PRO A 40 14.02 -1.40 -7.53
CA PRO A 40 15.03 -0.35 -7.58
C PRO A 40 14.40 0.99 -8.01
N VAL A 41 14.83 2.10 -7.40
CA VAL A 41 14.35 3.48 -7.68
C VAL A 41 14.69 3.93 -9.12
N ALA A 42 15.39 3.10 -9.89
CA ALA A 42 15.72 3.34 -11.29
C ALA A 42 14.52 3.13 -12.23
N ASP A 43 13.51 2.37 -11.81
CA ASP A 43 12.25 2.28 -12.56
C ASP A 43 11.51 3.61 -12.40
N THR A 44 11.23 4.30 -13.49
CA THR A 44 10.60 5.63 -13.48
C THR A 44 9.23 5.68 -12.78
N ALA A 45 8.59 4.52 -12.64
CA ALA A 45 7.34 4.34 -11.90
C ALA A 45 7.53 4.20 -10.38
N VAL A 46 8.75 3.94 -9.88
CA VAL A 46 9.06 3.68 -8.48
C VAL A 46 9.86 4.84 -7.88
N GLY A 47 9.32 5.43 -6.81
CA GLY A 47 9.93 6.55 -6.11
C GLY A 47 10.16 6.28 -4.63
N ALA A 48 11.08 7.05 -4.05
CA ALA A 48 11.36 7.06 -2.61
C ALA A 48 11.23 8.48 -2.05
N PRO A 49 10.81 8.65 -0.79
CA PRO A 49 10.73 9.96 -0.17
C PRO A 49 12.15 10.50 0.03
N THR A 50 12.48 11.58 -0.68
CA THR A 50 13.75 12.30 -0.51
C THR A 50 13.47 13.74 -0.11
N PRO A 51 14.39 14.43 0.60
CA PRO A 51 14.22 15.83 0.96
C PRO A 51 13.99 16.74 -0.26
N LYS A 52 14.69 16.46 -1.37
CA LYS A 52 14.52 17.18 -2.65
C LYS A 52 13.15 16.94 -3.27
N ALA A 53 12.62 15.72 -3.19
CA ALA A 53 11.28 15.42 -3.69
C ALA A 53 10.19 16.06 -2.80
N LEU A 54 10.42 16.17 -1.49
CA LEU A 54 9.52 16.87 -0.59
C LEU A 54 9.47 18.38 -0.86
N SER A 55 10.62 19.02 -1.03
CA SER A 55 10.66 20.46 -1.35
C SER A 55 10.08 20.74 -2.74
N SER A 56 10.35 19.88 -3.73
CA SER A 56 9.77 19.99 -5.08
C SER A 56 8.25 19.80 -5.06
N SER A 57 7.73 18.81 -4.34
CA SER A 57 6.28 18.58 -4.22
C SER A 57 5.58 19.74 -3.52
N GLN A 58 6.19 20.26 -2.43
CA GLN A 58 5.70 21.46 -1.74
C GLN A 58 5.69 22.69 -2.66
N ALA A 59 6.76 22.93 -3.41
CA ALA A 59 6.83 24.05 -4.35
C ALA A 59 5.75 23.96 -5.46
N LYS A 60 5.50 22.75 -5.99
CA LYS A 60 4.42 22.51 -6.95
C LYS A 60 3.04 22.75 -6.33
N MET A 61 2.84 22.31 -5.09
CA MET A 61 1.62 22.55 -4.32
C MET A 61 1.39 24.03 -4.04
N ASP A 62 2.44 24.79 -3.70
CA ASP A 62 2.34 26.21 -3.42
C ASP A 62 2.10 27.03 -4.69
N ARG A 63 2.70 26.61 -5.82
CA ARG A 63 2.42 27.19 -7.13
C ARG A 63 0.94 27.09 -7.50
N LEU A 64 0.26 26.03 -7.07
CA LEU A 64 -1.18 25.85 -7.29
C LEU A 64 -2.07 26.78 -6.46
N LYS A 65 -1.57 27.34 -5.36
CA LYS A 65 -2.30 28.30 -4.54
C LYS A 65 -2.30 29.71 -5.15
N GLN A 66 -1.41 29.97 -6.12
CA GLN A 66 -1.25 31.29 -6.71
C GLN A 66 -2.44 31.64 -7.63
N PRO A 67 -2.79 32.94 -7.77
CA PRO A 67 -3.88 33.35 -8.66
C PRO A 67 -3.67 32.96 -10.13
N SER A 68 -2.42 32.96 -10.60
CA SER A 68 -2.00 32.56 -11.95
C SER A 68 -1.61 31.07 -12.06
N ALA A 69 -2.07 30.25 -11.11
CA ALA A 69 -1.73 28.84 -11.06
C ALA A 69 -2.22 28.06 -12.30
N PRO A 70 -1.49 27.00 -12.72
CA PRO A 70 -1.98 26.06 -13.71
C PRO A 70 -3.21 25.29 -13.19
N ASP A 71 -4.00 24.72 -14.10
CA ASP A 71 -5.19 23.92 -13.75
C ASP A 71 -4.85 22.53 -13.19
N SER A 72 -3.62 22.06 -13.43
CA SER A 72 -3.11 20.79 -12.90
C SER A 72 -1.60 20.85 -12.65
N VAL A 73 -1.11 19.95 -11.80
CA VAL A 73 0.33 19.66 -11.66
C VAL A 73 0.56 18.16 -11.79
N VAL A 74 1.71 17.82 -12.34
CA VAL A 74 2.18 16.43 -12.41
C VAL A 74 3.23 16.21 -11.32
N LEU A 75 2.99 15.21 -10.48
CA LEU A 75 3.93 14.71 -9.49
C LEU A 75 4.57 13.42 -9.99
N SER A 76 5.90 13.35 -9.88
CA SER A 76 6.68 12.12 -10.10
C SER A 76 6.49 11.12 -8.95
N ALA A 77 6.84 9.86 -9.16
CA ALA A 77 6.78 8.82 -8.12
C ALA A 77 7.53 9.22 -6.83
N ASN A 78 8.68 9.90 -6.96
CA ASN A 78 9.45 10.41 -5.81
C ASN A 78 8.68 11.49 -5.02
N GLU A 79 8.02 12.41 -5.72
CA GLU A 79 7.22 13.48 -5.12
C GLU A 79 5.97 12.92 -4.44
N VAL A 80 5.35 11.90 -5.04
CA VAL A 80 4.22 11.17 -4.44
C VAL A 80 4.67 10.42 -3.18
N ALA A 81 5.82 9.74 -3.22
CA ALA A 81 6.40 9.08 -2.05
C ALA A 81 6.67 10.07 -0.91
N ALA A 82 7.21 11.25 -1.22
CA ALA A 82 7.42 12.31 -0.25
C ALA A 82 6.09 12.85 0.32
N MET A 83 5.09 13.06 -0.52
CA MET A 83 3.75 13.50 -0.11
C MET A 83 3.10 12.49 0.84
N ILE A 84 3.04 11.20 0.45
CA ILE A 84 2.49 10.12 1.27
C ILE A 84 3.25 10.02 2.60
N GLY A 85 4.58 10.01 2.56
CA GLY A 85 5.39 9.97 3.77
C GLY A 85 5.10 11.14 4.72
N SER A 86 4.87 12.34 4.20
CA SER A 86 4.55 13.53 5.00
C SER A 86 3.09 13.60 5.49
N GLY A 87 2.16 12.95 4.79
CA GLY A 87 0.72 12.99 5.09
C GLY A 87 0.23 11.88 6.03
N ILE A 88 1.05 10.84 6.25
CA ILE A 88 0.76 9.74 7.18
C ILE A 88 1.00 10.21 8.63
N ASP A 89 0.15 9.74 9.55
CA ASP A 89 0.28 10.01 10.98
C ASP A 89 1.63 9.53 11.55
N TRP A 90 2.15 10.25 12.54
CA TRP A 90 3.43 9.96 13.18
C TRP A 90 3.52 8.54 13.77
N SER A 91 2.42 8.01 14.30
CA SER A 91 2.35 6.65 14.84
C SER A 91 2.55 5.58 13.76
N VAL A 92 1.92 5.78 12.61
CA VAL A 92 2.05 4.90 11.43
C VAL A 92 3.43 5.07 10.80
N ARG A 93 3.97 6.30 10.76
CA ARG A 93 5.31 6.58 10.24
C ARG A 93 6.43 5.87 11.01
N LYS A 94 6.32 5.76 12.34
CA LYS A 94 7.28 4.99 13.16
C LYS A 94 7.27 3.49 12.85
N SER A 95 6.15 2.98 12.33
CA SER A 95 6.00 1.56 12.01
C SER A 95 6.61 1.19 10.65
N PHE A 96 6.96 2.19 9.83
CA PHE A 96 7.53 2.02 8.49
C PHE A 96 8.95 2.55 8.41
N ASP A 97 9.93 1.65 8.27
CA ASP A 97 11.37 2.01 8.23
C ASP A 97 11.82 2.53 6.85
N SER A 98 11.36 1.87 5.78
CA SER A 98 11.56 2.34 4.40
C SER A 98 10.22 2.46 3.70
N LEU A 99 10.07 3.48 2.86
CA LEU A 99 8.87 3.71 2.07
C LEU A 99 9.29 3.88 0.61
N ARG A 100 8.70 3.10 -0.28
CA ARG A 100 8.78 3.27 -1.73
C ARG A 100 7.38 3.26 -2.30
N VAL A 101 7.16 4.04 -3.33
CA VAL A 101 5.88 4.16 -4.00
C VAL A 101 6.05 3.81 -5.44
N GLU A 102 5.26 2.86 -5.92
CA GLU A 102 5.12 2.52 -7.32
C GLU A 102 3.78 3.07 -7.83
N LEU A 103 3.84 3.75 -8.96
CA LEU A 103 2.66 4.24 -9.66
C LEU A 103 2.17 3.17 -10.64
N LEU A 104 0.89 2.84 -10.54
CA LEU A 104 0.20 1.92 -11.43
C LEU A 104 -0.95 2.69 -12.12
N GLU A 105 -1.54 2.12 -13.15
CA GLU A 105 -2.72 2.74 -13.78
C GLU A 105 -3.88 2.77 -12.77
N GLY A 106 -4.38 3.97 -12.47
CA GLY A 106 -5.50 4.18 -11.53
C GLY A 106 -5.22 3.77 -10.07
N SER A 107 -4.01 3.37 -9.71
CA SER A 107 -3.69 2.88 -8.37
C SER A 107 -2.24 3.17 -7.96
N VAL A 108 -2.01 3.17 -6.66
CA VAL A 108 -0.69 3.39 -6.06
C VAL A 108 -0.35 2.18 -5.22
N ALA A 109 0.83 1.61 -5.43
CA ALA A 109 1.40 0.58 -4.59
C ALA A 109 2.48 1.18 -3.70
N VAL A 110 2.39 0.93 -2.39
CA VAL A 110 3.38 1.38 -1.41
C VAL A 110 4.08 0.15 -0.87
N TYR A 111 5.40 0.16 -0.95
CA TYR A 111 6.28 -0.85 -0.38
C TYR A 111 6.95 -0.27 0.85
N CYS A 112 6.90 -1.00 1.95
CA CYS A 112 7.58 -0.61 3.16
C CYS A 112 8.11 -1.81 3.94
N ARG A 113 8.99 -1.53 4.91
CA ARG A 113 9.33 -2.49 5.95
C ARG A 113 8.52 -2.16 7.18
N LEU A 114 7.64 -3.07 7.57
CA LEU A 114 6.71 -2.92 8.69
C LEU A 114 7.27 -3.58 9.95
N ASP A 115 7.17 -2.88 11.09
CA ASP A 115 7.35 -3.48 12.41
C ASP A 115 6.20 -4.44 12.73
N THR A 116 6.49 -5.73 12.77
CA THR A 116 5.44 -6.74 12.98
C THR A 116 4.90 -6.70 14.40
N ARG A 117 5.60 -6.04 15.35
CA ARG A 117 5.12 -5.83 16.72
C ARG A 117 3.92 -4.87 16.78
N VAL A 118 3.72 -4.04 15.76
CA VAL A 118 2.52 -3.19 15.68
C VAL A 118 1.31 -3.93 15.11
N ILE A 119 1.53 -5.11 14.53
CA ILE A 119 0.44 -5.97 14.06
C ILE A 119 0.03 -6.87 15.22
N PRO A 120 -1.26 -6.86 15.63
CA PRO A 120 -1.67 -7.68 16.75
C PRO A 120 -1.66 -9.17 16.35
N PRO A 121 -1.23 -10.09 17.24
CA PRO A 121 -0.99 -11.50 16.89
C PRO A 121 -2.24 -12.23 16.38
N ASP A 122 -3.42 -11.81 16.83
CA ASP A 122 -4.73 -12.30 16.41
C ASP A 122 -5.04 -11.99 14.93
N ALA A 123 -4.55 -10.86 14.42
CA ALA A 123 -4.71 -10.47 13.02
C ALA A 123 -3.77 -11.24 12.07
N LEU A 124 -2.64 -11.71 12.60
CA LEU A 124 -1.67 -12.53 11.87
C LEU A 124 -1.98 -14.04 11.96
N GLY A 125 -2.77 -14.44 12.94
CA GLY A 125 -3.14 -15.83 13.16
C GLY A 125 -1.91 -16.74 13.32
N PRO A 126 -1.91 -17.96 12.76
CA PRO A 126 -0.80 -18.89 12.87
C PRO A 126 0.54 -18.37 12.33
N LEU A 127 0.50 -17.30 11.51
CA LEU A 127 1.69 -16.71 10.92
C LEU A 127 2.48 -15.82 11.89
N ALA A 128 1.88 -15.41 13.02
CA ALA A 128 2.52 -14.51 13.99
C ALA A 128 3.88 -15.05 14.49
N GLY A 129 4.02 -16.36 14.67
CA GLY A 129 5.25 -17.01 15.12
C GLY A 129 6.35 -17.16 14.05
N PHE A 130 6.03 -16.88 12.79
CA PHE A 130 6.96 -17.02 11.64
C PHE A 130 7.45 -15.67 11.10
N LEU A 131 7.00 -14.56 11.68
CA LEU A 131 7.39 -13.22 11.26
C LEU A 131 8.64 -12.75 11.99
N ASN A 132 9.53 -12.10 11.23
CA ASN A 132 10.63 -11.32 11.78
C ASN A 132 10.10 -10.01 12.36
N PRO A 133 10.86 -9.32 13.23
CA PRO A 133 10.49 -8.00 13.74
C PRO A 133 10.26 -6.96 12.63
N MET A 134 10.92 -7.12 11.48
CA MET A 134 10.83 -6.22 10.33
C MET A 134 10.52 -7.01 9.07
N GLU A 135 9.31 -6.89 8.54
CA GLU A 135 8.89 -7.63 7.35
C GLU A 135 8.55 -6.71 6.17
N PRO A 136 8.90 -7.10 4.92
CA PRO A 136 8.54 -6.35 3.74
C PRO A 136 7.04 -6.48 3.48
N LEU A 137 6.37 -5.34 3.51
CA LEU A 137 4.95 -5.17 3.25
C LEU A 137 4.75 -4.40 1.94
N ARG A 138 3.79 -4.82 1.14
CA ARG A 138 3.27 -4.06 0.00
C ARG A 138 1.77 -3.93 0.17
N PHE A 139 1.25 -2.73 0.04
CA PHE A 139 -0.18 -2.49 -0.09
C PHE A 139 -0.48 -1.64 -1.31
N ALA A 140 -1.57 -1.93 -2.00
CA ALA A 140 -1.95 -1.22 -3.21
C ALA A 140 -3.45 -0.94 -3.27
N GLY A 141 -3.78 0.14 -3.97
CA GLY A 141 -5.16 0.48 -4.28
C GLY A 141 -5.32 1.89 -4.86
N PRO A 142 -6.55 2.30 -5.19
CA PRO A 142 -6.82 3.60 -5.74
C PRO A 142 -6.67 4.69 -4.68
N LEU A 143 -6.22 5.85 -5.14
CA LEU A 143 -6.21 7.10 -4.40
C LEU A 143 -7.23 8.04 -5.05
N SER A 144 -8.17 8.54 -4.27
CA SER A 144 -9.18 9.51 -4.74
C SER A 144 -9.26 10.70 -3.81
N ILE A 145 -9.55 11.89 -4.33
CA ILE A 145 -9.84 13.05 -3.48
C ILE A 145 -11.29 12.94 -3.00
N GLU A 146 -11.50 12.83 -1.69
CA GLU A 146 -12.86 12.76 -1.12
C GLU A 146 -13.46 14.16 -0.99
N ARG A 147 -12.65 15.10 -0.47
CA ARG A 147 -12.99 16.52 -0.32
C ARG A 147 -11.71 17.35 -0.28
N PRO A 148 -11.79 18.67 -0.54
CA PRO A 148 -10.64 19.55 -0.43
C PRO A 148 -9.88 19.35 0.89
N GLY A 149 -8.63 18.90 0.78
CA GLY A 149 -7.72 18.69 1.90
C GLY A 149 -7.63 17.26 2.42
N ILE A 150 -8.52 16.36 1.97
CA ILE A 150 -8.54 14.95 2.37
C ILE A 150 -8.63 14.05 1.13
N ALA A 151 -7.59 13.25 0.97
CA ALA A 151 -7.57 12.15 0.02
C ALA A 151 -7.87 10.83 0.75
N ARG A 152 -8.42 9.89 -0.01
CA ARG A 152 -8.85 8.60 0.47
C ARG A 152 -8.09 7.53 -0.31
N PHE A 153 -7.23 6.80 0.39
CA PHE A 153 -6.48 5.70 -0.18
C PHE A 153 -7.14 4.37 0.21
N LYS A 154 -7.83 3.73 -0.73
CA LYS A 154 -8.55 2.48 -0.47
C LYS A 154 -7.62 1.30 -0.65
N VAL A 155 -7.24 0.65 0.45
CA VAL A 155 -6.36 -0.53 0.38
C VAL A 155 -7.17 -1.71 -0.16
N GLN A 156 -6.82 -2.20 -1.34
CA GLN A 156 -7.47 -3.36 -1.98
C GLN A 156 -6.58 -4.60 -1.96
N GLU A 157 -5.27 -4.39 -2.11
CA GLU A 157 -4.27 -5.45 -2.07
C GLU A 157 -3.34 -5.23 -0.90
N LEU A 158 -3.00 -6.31 -0.21
CA LEU A 158 -1.96 -6.35 0.81
C LEU A 158 -1.14 -7.62 0.58
N SER A 159 0.17 -7.50 0.69
CA SER A 159 1.07 -8.64 0.64
C SER A 159 2.23 -8.46 1.62
N LEU A 160 2.60 -9.54 2.29
CA LEU A 160 3.73 -9.59 3.22
C LEU A 160 4.69 -10.66 2.73
N ARG A 161 5.96 -10.29 2.50
CA ARG A 161 6.96 -11.19 1.88
C ARG A 161 6.51 -11.78 0.54
N GLY A 162 5.68 -11.05 -0.20
CA GLY A 162 5.12 -11.51 -1.48
C GLY A 162 3.90 -12.45 -1.34
N MET A 163 3.49 -12.82 -0.13
CA MET A 163 2.25 -13.56 0.10
C MET A 163 1.07 -12.59 0.16
N ALA A 164 0.11 -12.74 -0.75
CA ALA A 164 -1.09 -11.90 -0.77
C ALA A 164 -2.07 -12.30 0.36
N PHE A 165 -2.63 -11.30 1.04
CA PHE A 165 -3.67 -11.52 2.04
C PHE A 165 -5.04 -11.64 1.37
N PRO A 166 -5.94 -12.50 1.90
CA PRO A 166 -7.33 -12.52 1.47
C PRO A 166 -8.02 -11.18 1.72
N GLY A 167 -8.90 -10.75 0.80
CA GLY A 167 -9.59 -9.45 0.84
C GLY A 167 -10.21 -9.07 2.20
N PRO A 168 -10.95 -9.95 2.90
CA PRO A 168 -11.50 -9.63 4.22
C PRO A 168 -10.43 -9.33 5.29
N MET A 169 -9.24 -9.92 5.16
CA MET A 169 -8.11 -9.71 6.05
C MET A 169 -7.39 -8.39 5.74
N VAL A 170 -7.36 -7.99 4.47
CA VAL A 170 -6.83 -6.68 4.03
C VAL A 170 -7.51 -5.53 4.76
N THR A 171 -8.85 -5.51 4.79
CA THR A 171 -9.61 -4.44 5.45
C THR A 171 -9.32 -4.37 6.95
N ARG A 172 -9.27 -5.52 7.63
CA ARG A 172 -8.97 -5.58 9.07
C ARG A 172 -7.56 -5.10 9.39
N LEU A 173 -6.57 -5.49 8.58
CA LEU A 173 -5.19 -5.06 8.73
C LEU A 173 -5.02 -3.58 8.41
N ALA A 174 -5.66 -3.08 7.35
CA ALA A 174 -5.64 -1.66 6.99
C ALA A 174 -6.22 -0.79 8.12
N GLN A 175 -7.32 -1.22 8.76
CA GLN A 175 -7.91 -0.52 9.91
C GLN A 175 -6.96 -0.45 11.11
N ARG A 176 -6.28 -1.57 11.41
CA ARG A 176 -5.42 -1.66 12.59
C ARG A 176 -4.04 -1.03 12.42
N VAL A 177 -3.44 -1.17 11.23
CA VAL A 177 -2.05 -0.73 10.97
C VAL A 177 -1.99 0.68 10.40
N ALA A 178 -2.92 1.04 9.52
CA ALA A 178 -2.91 2.30 8.80
C ALA A 178 -4.04 3.26 9.22
N GLY A 179 -4.85 2.89 10.22
CA GLY A 179 -5.98 3.72 10.67
C GLY A 179 -7.08 3.86 9.62
N ALA A 180 -7.25 2.86 8.76
CA ALA A 180 -8.29 2.87 7.75
C ALA A 180 -9.70 2.82 8.39
N ASP A 181 -10.69 3.31 7.66
CA ASP A 181 -12.09 3.23 8.10
C ASP A 181 -12.75 1.87 7.83
N ALA A 182 -14.05 1.77 8.12
CA ALA A 182 -14.86 0.56 7.92
C ALA A 182 -14.79 -0.03 6.48
N THR A 183 -14.44 0.80 5.49
CA THR A 183 -14.35 0.40 4.09
C THR A 183 -12.94 -0.01 3.66
N GLY A 184 -11.95 0.09 4.56
CA GLY A 184 -10.54 -0.16 4.26
C GLY A 184 -9.83 1.03 3.63
N ALA A 185 -10.37 2.24 3.79
CA ALA A 185 -9.77 3.45 3.26
C ALA A 185 -9.00 4.25 4.31
N VAL A 186 -7.75 4.58 3.98
CA VAL A 186 -6.85 5.39 4.80
C VAL A 186 -7.01 6.86 4.43
N PRO A 187 -7.42 7.75 5.35
CA PRO A 187 -7.46 9.17 5.10
C PRO A 187 -6.04 9.73 5.06
N LEU A 188 -5.70 10.41 3.96
CA LEU A 188 -4.42 11.09 3.77
C LEU A 188 -4.66 12.59 3.71
N ARG A 189 -3.88 13.36 4.48
CA ARG A 189 -3.92 14.82 4.41
C ARG A 189 -3.23 15.28 3.13
N VAL A 190 -3.94 16.07 2.34
CA VAL A 190 -3.44 16.66 1.10
C VAL A 190 -3.72 18.16 1.10
N SER A 191 -3.19 18.91 0.12
CA SER A 191 -3.53 20.33 -0.02
C SER A 191 -5.02 20.50 -0.31
N PRO A 192 -5.71 21.49 0.29
CA PRO A 192 -7.10 21.82 -0.06
C PRO A 192 -7.26 22.42 -1.45
N SER A 193 -6.16 22.72 -2.15
CA SER A 193 -6.19 23.22 -3.52
C SER A 193 -6.58 22.16 -4.56
N PHE A 194 -6.69 20.89 -4.18
CA PHE A 194 -6.98 19.77 -5.07
C PHE A 194 -8.45 19.35 -5.04
N THR A 195 -9.01 19.07 -6.21
CA THR A 195 -10.38 18.55 -6.35
C THR A 195 -10.41 17.12 -6.85
N ASP A 196 -9.41 16.70 -7.62
CA ASP A 196 -9.38 15.40 -8.26
C ASP A 196 -7.95 14.94 -8.54
N VAL A 197 -7.78 13.65 -8.82
CA VAL A 197 -6.49 13.00 -9.08
C VAL A 197 -6.62 11.95 -10.19
N ALA A 198 -5.70 11.99 -11.15
CA ALA A 198 -5.49 10.91 -12.12
C ALA A 198 -4.11 10.28 -11.91
N ILE A 199 -4.05 8.95 -11.97
CA ILE A 199 -2.86 8.18 -11.61
C ILE A 199 -2.43 7.39 -12.83
N HIS A 200 -1.22 7.68 -13.32
CA HIS A 200 -0.58 6.95 -14.40
C HIS A 200 0.77 6.39 -13.94
N PRO A 201 1.28 5.33 -14.58
CA PRO A 201 2.58 4.74 -14.26
C PRO A 201 3.75 5.72 -14.30
N THR A 202 3.63 6.79 -15.09
CA THR A 202 4.67 7.82 -15.24
C THR A 202 4.52 9.00 -14.29
N GLY A 203 3.36 9.16 -13.63
CA GLY A 203 3.10 10.30 -12.77
C GLY A 203 1.66 10.41 -12.29
N ILE A 204 1.46 11.18 -11.22
CA ILE A 204 0.14 11.54 -10.71
C ILE A 204 -0.20 12.97 -11.14
N ILE A 205 -1.36 13.14 -11.77
CA ILE A 205 -1.92 14.44 -12.13
C ILE A 205 -2.87 14.86 -11.02
N LEU A 206 -2.62 16.02 -10.42
CA LEU A 206 -3.50 16.61 -9.41
C LEU A 206 -4.22 17.82 -10.01
N TYR A 207 -5.56 17.76 -10.02
CA TYR A 207 -6.40 18.80 -10.59
C TYR A 207 -6.78 19.84 -9.54
N ARG A 208 -6.70 21.12 -9.93
CA ARG A 208 -7.02 22.25 -9.06
C ARG A 208 -8.53 22.39 -8.86
N VAL A 209 -8.93 22.83 -7.68
CA VAL A 209 -10.29 23.34 -7.45
C VAL A 209 -10.54 24.54 -8.36
N LYS A 210 -11.52 24.45 -9.27
CA LYS A 210 -12.02 25.61 -10.01
C LYS A 210 -12.68 26.54 -9.01
N ARG A 211 -12.14 27.76 -8.83
CA ARG A 211 -12.88 28.81 -8.13
C ARG A 211 -14.13 29.10 -8.95
N SER A 212 -15.30 28.73 -8.44
CA SER A 212 -16.56 29.26 -8.97
C SER A 212 -16.47 30.78 -8.84
N LYS A 213 -16.65 31.49 -9.96
CA LYS A 213 -16.85 32.94 -9.91
C LYS A 213 -18.14 33.17 -9.11
N SER A 214 -18.01 33.83 -7.96
CA SER A 214 -19.15 34.50 -7.33
C SER A 214 -19.29 35.89 -7.92
#